data_AF-A0A8B3P2K4-F1
#
_entry.id   AF-A0A8B3P2K4-F1
#
_cell.length_a   1.000
_cell.length_b   1.000
_cell.length_c   1.000
_cell.angle_alpha   90.00
_cell.angle_beta   90.00
_cell.angle_gamma   90.00
#
_symmetry.space_group_name_H-M   'P 1'
#
loop_
_entity.id
_entity.type
_entity.pdbx_description
1 polymer ?
#
loop_
_entity_poly.entity_id
_entity_poly.type
_entity_poly.pdbx_seq_one_letter_code
_entity_poly.pdbx_strand_id
1 'polypeptide(L)'
;RERGKKVYSLHAPEVECIGKGKAHKPYEFGVKVSVATPLQRSRGGQFVAHVKALPGNPYDGHTLATIIPAIEDTIGVSLGKIVTDAGYRGHNAPKGKMFKVHVAGYKRGLTKVVKRALRRRAAVEPVIGHLKNDHRMGRNFLAFSEGDANNAVLAAVGYNFSLLLNWLRLLCAFLLALFATPAAPPIQPRTA
;
A
#
# COMPACT_ATOMS: atom_id res chain seq x y z
N ARG A 1 11.20 35.76 8.73
CA ARG A 1 10.55 35.32 9.99
C ARG A 1 10.40 33.81 9.91
N GLU A 2 11.38 33.04 10.40
CA GLU A 2 11.21 31.60 10.54
C GLU A 2 10.03 31.38 11.47
N ARG A 3 8.96 30.80 10.95
CA ARG A 3 7.84 30.37 11.78
C ARG A 3 8.38 29.18 12.57
N GLY A 4 8.55 29.35 13.88
CA GLY A 4 8.95 28.27 14.79
C GLY A 4 8.03 27.04 14.68
N LYS A 5 8.44 25.93 15.27
CA LYS A 5 7.69 24.66 15.24
C LYS A 5 6.25 24.88 15.69
N LYS A 6 5.29 24.59 14.81
CA LYS A 6 3.85 24.67 15.11
C LYS A 6 3.43 23.41 15.84
N VAL A 7 2.76 23.56 16.98
CA VAL A 7 2.15 22.46 17.73
C VAL A 7 0.67 22.39 17.35
N TYR A 8 0.23 21.25 16.83
CA TYR A 8 -1.15 21.04 16.38
C TYR A 8 -2.00 20.25 17.39
N SER A 9 -1.37 19.53 18.31
CA SER A 9 -2.00 18.79 19.40
C SER A 9 -1.11 18.85 20.64
N LEU A 10 -1.72 19.08 21.81
CA LEU A 10 -1.00 19.06 23.10
C LEU A 10 -0.66 17.62 23.53
N HIS A 11 -1.51 16.65 23.18
CA HIS A 11 -1.34 15.24 23.54
C HIS A 11 -0.44 14.47 22.56
N ALA A 12 -0.18 15.04 21.38
CA ALA A 12 0.67 14.46 20.34
C ALA A 12 1.44 15.58 19.61
N PRO A 13 2.46 16.18 20.25
CA PRO A 13 3.18 17.35 19.72
C PRO A 13 3.99 17.08 18.44
N GLU A 14 4.18 15.81 18.10
CA GLU A 14 4.79 15.32 16.85
C GLU A 14 3.84 15.38 15.64
N VAL A 15 2.53 15.54 15.85
CA VAL A 15 1.53 15.56 14.77
C VAL A 15 1.79 16.72 13.82
N GLU A 16 1.71 16.43 12.52
CA GLU A 16 2.02 17.38 11.45
C GLU A 16 0.75 17.76 10.69
N CYS A 17 0.74 18.96 10.12
CA CYS A 17 -0.31 19.39 9.21
C CYS A 17 0.11 19.13 7.76
N ILE A 18 -0.66 18.29 7.07
CA ILE A 18 -0.40 17.82 5.71
C ILE A 18 -1.45 18.42 4.77
N GLY A 19 -1.00 19.18 3.78
CA GLY A 19 -1.87 19.73 2.75
C GLY A 19 -2.39 18.64 1.80
N LYS A 20 -3.72 18.58 1.61
CA LYS A 20 -4.38 17.63 0.71
C LYS A 20 -4.59 18.12 -0.71
N GLY A 21 -4.55 19.43 -0.91
CA GLY A 21 -4.93 20.05 -2.19
C GLY A 21 -6.41 19.84 -2.56
N LYS A 22 -7.29 19.51 -1.60
CA LYS A 22 -8.74 19.34 -1.80
C LYS A 22 -9.49 20.53 -1.21
N ALA A 23 -10.37 21.16 -2.00
CA ALA A 23 -11.10 22.35 -1.58
C ALA A 23 -11.96 22.14 -0.32
N HIS A 24 -12.68 21.03 -0.22
CA HIS A 24 -13.58 20.74 0.90
C HIS A 24 -12.87 20.22 2.17
N LYS A 25 -11.61 19.78 2.06
CA LYS A 25 -10.80 19.32 3.19
C LYS A 25 -9.32 19.59 2.88
N PRO A 26 -8.86 20.84 3.09
CA PRO A 26 -7.54 21.29 2.64
C PRO A 26 -6.38 20.66 3.42
N TYR A 27 -6.63 20.21 4.66
CA TYR A 27 -5.61 19.68 5.55
C TYR A 27 -6.00 18.32 6.14
N GLU A 28 -4.99 17.50 6.40
CA GLU A 28 -5.03 16.39 7.34
C GLU A 28 -3.97 16.57 8.42
N PHE A 29 -4.20 15.95 9.56
CA PHE A 29 -3.27 15.95 10.68
C PHE A 29 -2.78 14.53 10.92
N GLY A 30 -1.47 14.36 11.08
CA GLY A 30 -0.83 13.07 11.36
C GLY A 30 0.58 13.04 10.79
N VAL A 31 1.08 11.83 10.52
CA VAL A 31 2.36 11.61 9.85
C VAL A 31 2.15 11.17 8.40
N LYS A 32 3.08 11.52 7.51
CA LYS A 32 3.08 10.94 6.17
C LYS A 32 3.47 9.47 6.22
N VAL A 33 2.82 8.65 5.40
CA VAL A 33 3.15 7.23 5.26
C VAL A 33 3.37 6.91 3.80
N SER A 34 4.52 6.31 3.48
CA SER A 34 4.80 5.72 2.18
C SER A 34 4.23 4.31 2.13
N VAL A 35 3.50 3.98 1.05
CA VAL A 35 2.92 2.66 0.82
C VAL A 35 3.33 2.19 -0.58
N ALA A 36 3.87 0.99 -0.68
CA ALA A 36 4.21 0.36 -1.95
C ALA A 36 3.46 -0.95 -2.12
N THR A 37 2.95 -1.18 -3.34
CA THR A 37 2.25 -2.41 -3.72
C THR A 37 2.82 -2.95 -5.04
N PRO A 38 2.72 -4.27 -5.30
CA PRO A 38 3.18 -4.86 -6.55
C PRO A 38 2.49 -4.24 -7.77
N LEU A 39 3.25 -3.89 -8.81
CA LEU A 39 2.66 -3.31 -10.02
C LEU A 39 1.82 -4.33 -10.82
N GLN A 40 2.23 -5.59 -10.79
CA GLN A 40 1.55 -6.68 -11.48
C GLN A 40 0.43 -7.24 -10.63
N ARG A 41 -0.64 -7.71 -11.30
CA ARG A 41 -1.72 -8.41 -10.60
C ARG A 41 -1.20 -9.71 -10.03
N SER A 42 -1.44 -9.92 -8.74
CA SER A 42 -1.28 -11.21 -8.09
C SER A 42 -2.65 -11.87 -7.96
N ARG A 43 -2.73 -13.20 -8.13
CA ARG A 43 -3.97 -13.95 -7.91
C ARG A 43 -4.48 -13.73 -6.48
N GLY A 44 -3.56 -13.62 -5.53
CA GLY A 44 -3.79 -13.36 -4.11
C GLY A 44 -4.39 -11.99 -3.73
N GLY A 45 -4.62 -11.10 -4.69
CA GLY A 45 -4.99 -9.71 -4.41
C GLY A 45 -3.77 -8.78 -4.40
N GLN A 46 -4.00 -7.52 -4.01
CA GLN A 46 -2.99 -6.45 -4.08
C GLN A 46 -2.31 -6.29 -2.73
N PHE A 47 -1.25 -7.05 -2.46
CA PHE A 47 -0.53 -6.98 -1.18
C PHE A 47 0.18 -5.65 -0.97
N VAL A 48 0.31 -5.23 0.28
CA VAL A 48 1.24 -4.18 0.70
C VAL A 48 2.62 -4.80 0.81
N ALA A 49 3.53 -4.41 -0.08
CA ALA A 49 4.89 -4.94 -0.11
C ALA A 49 5.84 -4.17 0.82
N HIS A 50 5.56 -2.89 1.04
CA HIS A 50 6.33 -2.05 1.96
C HIS A 50 5.45 -0.91 2.48
N VAL A 51 5.66 -0.55 3.74
CA VAL A 51 5.04 0.61 4.37
C VAL A 51 6.05 1.28 5.29
N LYS A 52 6.08 2.61 5.33
CA LYS A 52 6.97 3.36 6.21
C LYS A 52 6.40 4.72 6.58
N ALA A 53 6.37 5.01 7.89
CA ALA A 53 6.08 6.36 8.38
C ALA A 53 7.26 7.29 8.10
N LEU A 54 6.95 8.54 7.77
CA LEU A 54 7.87 9.58 7.34
C LEU A 54 7.61 10.85 8.14
N PRO A 55 8.11 10.95 9.39
CA PRO A 55 8.04 12.16 10.18
C PRO A 55 8.90 13.28 9.56
N GLY A 56 8.64 14.52 9.95
CA GLY A 56 9.24 15.75 9.42
C GLY A 56 8.49 16.38 8.24
N ASN A 57 7.27 15.93 7.93
CA ASN A 57 6.46 16.33 6.77
C ASN A 57 7.29 16.48 5.47
N PRO A 58 8.08 15.45 5.09
CA PRO A 58 8.99 15.57 3.96
C PRO A 58 8.23 15.78 2.66
N TYR A 59 8.82 16.50 1.72
CA TYR A 59 8.28 16.57 0.36
C TYR A 59 8.39 15.21 -0.33
N ASP A 60 7.28 14.70 -0.87
CA ASP A 60 7.17 13.34 -1.39
C ASP A 60 8.25 13.00 -2.43
N GLY A 61 8.58 13.96 -3.31
CA GLY A 61 9.64 13.80 -4.30
C GLY A 61 11.02 13.48 -3.70
N HIS A 62 11.31 13.94 -2.48
CA HIS A 62 12.59 13.72 -1.81
C HIS A 62 12.67 12.38 -1.07
N THR A 63 11.53 11.70 -0.89
CA THR A 63 11.46 10.46 -0.11
C THR A 63 11.95 9.24 -0.89
N LEU A 64 12.01 9.29 -2.23
CA LEU A 64 12.40 8.15 -3.07
C LEU A 64 13.81 7.65 -2.79
N ALA A 65 14.76 8.54 -2.48
CA ALA A 65 16.13 8.19 -2.12
C ALA A 65 16.18 7.24 -0.91
N THR A 66 15.28 7.45 0.05
CA THR A 66 15.22 6.69 1.30
C THR A 66 14.31 5.47 1.19
N ILE A 67 13.17 5.61 0.50
CA ILE A 67 12.15 4.57 0.39
C ILE A 67 12.59 3.44 -0.55
N ILE A 68 13.21 3.75 -1.70
CA ILE A 68 13.57 2.72 -2.68
C ILE A 68 14.55 1.68 -2.09
N PRO A 69 15.65 2.06 -1.41
CA PRO A 69 16.49 1.09 -0.72
C PRO A 69 15.75 0.31 0.36
N ALA A 70 14.89 0.98 1.14
CA ALA A 70 14.12 0.30 2.19
C ALA A 70 13.15 -0.75 1.64
N ILE A 71 12.52 -0.50 0.49
CA ILE A 71 11.68 -1.48 -0.20
C ILE A 71 12.51 -2.68 -0.63
N GLU A 72 13.69 -2.46 -1.22
CA GLU A 72 14.54 -3.55 -1.69
C GLU A 72 15.11 -4.40 -0.56
N ASP A 73 15.47 -3.76 0.55
CA ASP A 73 15.92 -4.44 1.77
C ASP A 73 14.78 -5.31 2.34
N THR A 74 13.55 -4.77 2.37
CA THR A 74 12.37 -5.52 2.83
C THR A 74 12.05 -6.72 1.92
N ILE A 75 12.17 -6.55 0.61
CA ILE A 75 11.79 -7.58 -0.39
C ILE A 75 12.95 -8.56 -0.68
N GLY A 76 14.19 -8.14 -0.44
CA GLY A 76 15.41 -8.88 -0.79
C GLY A 76 15.77 -8.88 -2.27
N VAL A 77 15.12 -8.04 -3.11
CA VAL A 77 15.31 -8.03 -4.57
C VAL A 77 15.33 -6.60 -5.11
N SER A 78 16.20 -6.34 -6.09
CA SER A 78 16.28 -5.04 -6.76
C SER A 78 15.01 -4.72 -7.57
N LEU A 79 14.52 -3.48 -7.49
CA LEU A 79 13.32 -3.05 -8.19
C LEU A 79 13.63 -2.83 -9.68
N GLY A 80 12.98 -3.62 -10.55
CA GLY A 80 13.09 -3.48 -12.01
C GLY A 80 12.26 -2.34 -12.60
N LYS A 81 11.13 -1.99 -11.96
CA LYS A 81 10.21 -0.95 -12.43
C LYS A 81 9.44 -0.36 -11.26
N ILE A 82 9.43 0.96 -11.17
CA ILE A 82 8.77 1.72 -10.12
C ILE A 82 7.80 2.68 -10.79
N VAL A 83 6.58 2.77 -10.29
CA VAL A 83 5.55 3.68 -10.82
C VAL A 83 5.01 4.50 -9.66
N THR A 84 5.07 5.82 -9.76
CA THR A 84 4.76 6.73 -8.66
C THR A 84 3.72 7.76 -9.04
N ASP A 85 3.13 8.39 -8.02
CA ASP A 85 2.23 9.51 -8.22
C ASP A 85 2.96 10.77 -8.68
N ALA A 86 2.22 11.72 -9.24
CA ALA A 86 2.78 12.97 -9.76
C ALA A 86 3.52 13.81 -8.70
N GLY A 87 3.20 13.63 -7.41
CA GLY A 87 3.90 14.27 -6.29
C GLY A 87 5.35 13.81 -6.12
N TYR A 88 5.68 12.60 -6.59
CA TYR A 88 7.03 12.06 -6.57
C TYR A 88 7.79 12.52 -7.80
N ARG A 89 8.34 13.75 -7.77
CA ARG A 89 9.21 14.24 -8.85
C ARG A 89 10.45 13.35 -8.97
N GLY A 90 10.69 12.77 -10.15
CA GLY A 90 11.67 11.70 -10.40
C GLY A 90 13.16 12.06 -10.28
N HIS A 91 13.51 13.26 -9.77
CA HIS A 91 14.90 13.74 -9.71
C HIS A 91 15.69 13.24 -8.49
N ASN A 92 15.02 12.68 -7.47
CA ASN A 92 15.68 12.26 -6.22
C ASN A 92 15.61 10.74 -5.97
N ALA A 93 15.45 9.93 -7.01
CA ALA A 93 15.71 8.50 -6.90
C ALA A 93 17.23 8.23 -6.89
N PRO A 94 17.72 7.13 -6.28
CA PRO A 94 19.13 6.78 -6.34
C PRO A 94 19.64 6.74 -7.79
N LYS A 95 20.85 7.26 -8.07
CA LYS A 95 21.37 7.50 -9.44
C LYS A 95 21.21 6.30 -10.39
N GLY A 96 21.41 5.07 -9.91
CA GLY A 96 21.25 3.83 -10.70
C GLY A 96 19.80 3.38 -10.96
N LYS A 97 18.80 4.05 -10.38
CA LYS A 97 17.37 3.69 -10.45
C LYS A 97 16.48 4.78 -11.02
N MET A 98 17.01 5.97 -11.29
CA MET A 98 16.26 7.09 -11.85
C MET A 98 15.49 6.68 -13.12
N PHE A 99 16.13 5.94 -14.02
CA PHE A 99 15.51 5.44 -15.27
C PHE A 99 14.45 4.36 -15.06
N LYS A 100 14.35 3.77 -13.86
CA LYS A 100 13.34 2.75 -13.52
C LYS A 100 12.07 3.37 -12.92
N VAL A 101 12.10 4.65 -12.54
CA VAL A 101 10.99 5.38 -11.93
C VAL A 101 10.15 6.07 -13.00
N HIS A 102 8.87 5.69 -13.07
CA HIS A 102 7.89 6.26 -13.98
C HIS A 102 6.87 7.08 -13.19
N VAL A 103 6.95 8.39 -13.32
CA VAL A 103 6.07 9.33 -12.59
C VAL A 103 4.78 9.57 -13.38
N ALA A 104 3.64 9.64 -12.70
CA ALA A 104 2.39 10.02 -13.33
C ALA A 104 2.41 11.47 -13.84
N GLY A 105 1.82 11.72 -15.02
CA GLY A 105 1.70 13.07 -15.60
C GLY A 105 2.33 13.22 -16.99
N TYR A 106 3.22 12.32 -17.41
CA TYR A 106 3.71 12.29 -18.78
C TYR A 106 2.57 11.97 -19.76
N LYS A 107 2.38 12.80 -20.78
CA LYS A 107 1.33 12.63 -21.80
C LYS A 107 1.86 12.21 -23.18
N ARG A 108 3.16 12.41 -23.45
CA ARG A 108 3.79 12.19 -24.78
C ARG A 108 4.98 11.23 -24.68
N GLY A 109 5.29 10.52 -25.77
CA GLY A 109 6.47 9.65 -25.87
C GLY A 109 6.42 8.36 -25.06
N LEU A 110 5.25 7.96 -24.54
CA LEU A 110 5.13 6.77 -23.69
C LEU A 110 4.89 5.50 -24.51
N THR A 111 5.68 4.46 -24.25
CA THR A 111 5.43 3.12 -24.81
C THR A 111 4.11 2.55 -24.27
N LYS A 112 3.49 1.62 -25.03
CA LYS A 112 2.24 0.94 -24.60
C LYS A 112 2.37 0.27 -23.23
N VAL A 113 3.54 -0.28 -22.94
CA VAL A 113 3.87 -0.94 -21.66
C VAL A 113 3.86 0.07 -20.50
N VAL A 114 4.53 1.22 -20.66
CA VAL A 114 4.55 2.26 -19.62
C VAL A 114 3.16 2.87 -19.43
N LYS A 115 2.41 3.11 -20.50
CA LYS A 115 1.02 3.59 -20.42
C LYS A 115 0.12 2.62 -19.65
N ARG A 116 0.30 1.30 -19.82
CA ARG A 116 -0.42 0.28 -19.04
C ARG A 116 0.00 0.30 -17.57
N ALA A 117 1.29 0.43 -17.29
CA ALA A 117 1.82 0.52 -15.93
C ALA A 117 1.28 1.76 -15.17
N LEU A 118 1.28 2.93 -15.81
CA LEU A 118 0.74 4.17 -15.24
C LEU A 118 -0.76 4.09 -14.94
N ARG A 119 -1.54 3.39 -15.78
CA ARG A 119 -2.96 3.11 -15.50
C ARG A 119 -3.13 2.15 -14.32
N ARG A 120 -2.24 1.17 -14.16
CA ARG A 120 -2.30 0.18 -13.07
C ARG A 120 -1.94 0.76 -11.71
N ARG A 121 -1.14 1.81 -11.65
CA ARG A 121 -0.81 2.56 -10.42
C ARG A 121 -2.05 2.83 -9.55
N ALA A 122 -3.19 3.17 -10.15
CA ALA A 122 -4.44 3.45 -9.43
C ALA A 122 -4.95 2.29 -8.56
N ALA A 123 -4.41 1.07 -8.70
CA ALA A 123 -4.69 -0.05 -7.82
C ALA A 123 -4.20 0.16 -6.37
N VAL A 124 -3.27 1.10 -6.12
CA VAL A 124 -2.83 1.41 -4.75
C VAL A 124 -3.86 2.21 -3.96
N GLU A 125 -4.70 3.00 -4.64
CA GLU A 125 -5.73 3.84 -4.01
C GLU A 125 -6.74 3.04 -3.17
N PRO A 126 -7.37 1.95 -3.67
CA PRO A 126 -8.24 1.13 -2.85
C PRO A 126 -7.49 0.46 -1.70
N VAL A 127 -6.22 0.07 -1.88
CA VAL A 127 -5.40 -0.48 -0.78
C VAL A 127 -5.21 0.55 0.32
N ILE A 128 -4.85 1.78 -0.01
CA ILE A 128 -4.74 2.89 0.96
C ILE A 128 -6.10 3.15 1.64
N GLY A 129 -7.20 3.07 0.89
CA GLY A 129 -8.56 3.15 1.42
C GLY A 129 -8.83 2.10 2.50
N HIS A 130 -8.57 0.82 2.19
CA HIS A 130 -8.73 -0.29 3.14
C HIS A 130 -7.80 -0.15 4.35
N LEU A 131 -6.54 0.24 4.15
CA LEU A 131 -5.62 0.49 5.25
C LEU A 131 -6.18 1.55 6.21
N LYS A 132 -6.71 2.65 5.68
CA LYS A 132 -7.26 3.75 6.48
C LYS A 132 -8.54 3.36 7.22
N ASN A 133 -9.49 2.73 6.53
CA ASN A 133 -10.84 2.49 7.04
C ASN A 133 -10.97 1.17 7.81
N ASP A 134 -10.38 0.09 7.29
CA ASP A 134 -10.61 -1.26 7.78
C ASP A 134 -9.49 -1.74 8.71
N HIS A 135 -8.28 -1.20 8.53
CA HIS A 135 -7.08 -1.58 9.28
C HIS A 135 -6.50 -0.46 10.14
N ARG A 136 -7.30 0.55 10.49
CA ARG A 136 -7.00 1.59 11.49
C ARG A 136 -5.80 2.50 11.19
N MET A 137 -5.26 2.49 9.97
CA MET A 137 -4.23 3.47 9.59
C MET A 137 -4.76 4.91 9.64
N GLY A 138 -6.08 5.12 9.54
CA GLY A 138 -6.72 6.43 9.60
C GLY A 138 -6.85 7.02 11.01
N ARG A 139 -6.65 6.23 12.07
CA ARG A 139 -6.71 6.66 13.47
C ARG A 139 -5.70 5.89 14.30
N ASN A 140 -4.58 6.53 14.62
CA ASN A 140 -3.56 5.96 15.49
C ASN A 140 -3.90 6.20 16.96
N PHE A 141 -3.75 5.16 17.79
CA PHE A 141 -3.90 5.21 19.25
C PHE A 141 -2.56 4.98 19.99
N LEU A 142 -1.49 4.72 19.25
CA LEU A 142 -0.16 4.53 19.79
C LEU A 142 0.54 5.87 19.93
N ALA A 143 1.32 6.02 21.00
CA ALA A 143 1.96 7.29 21.33
C ALA A 143 3.21 7.54 20.48
N PHE A 144 3.45 8.81 20.17
CA PHE A 144 4.69 9.31 19.56
C PHE A 144 4.98 8.77 18.15
N SER A 145 6.07 9.24 17.57
CA SER A 145 6.49 8.87 16.21
C SER A 145 6.77 7.38 16.05
N GLU A 146 7.19 6.68 17.11
CA GLU A 146 7.32 5.22 17.11
C GLU A 146 5.96 4.54 17.01
N GLY A 147 4.97 5.04 17.76
CA GLY A 147 3.59 4.56 17.66
C GLY A 147 3.02 4.76 16.26
N ASP A 148 3.28 5.90 15.62
CA ASP A 148 2.90 6.15 14.24
C ASP A 148 3.51 5.15 13.26
N ALA A 149 4.80 4.86 13.41
CA ALA A 149 5.51 3.86 12.60
C ALA A 149 4.92 2.46 12.81
N ASN A 150 4.70 2.07 14.07
CA ASN A 150 4.13 0.78 14.42
C ASN A 150 2.71 0.61 13.89
N ASN A 151 1.86 1.64 14.01
CA ASN A 151 0.49 1.60 13.50
C ASN A 151 0.45 1.41 11.98
N ALA A 152 1.33 2.09 11.23
CA ALA A 152 1.41 1.94 9.78
C ALA A 152 1.80 0.50 9.38
N VAL A 153 2.78 -0.09 10.07
CA VAL A 153 3.22 -1.48 9.84
C VAL A 153 2.11 -2.46 10.21
N LEU A 154 1.51 -2.34 11.39
CA LEU A 154 0.46 -3.25 11.85
C LEU A 154 -0.80 -3.18 10.98
N ALA A 155 -1.16 -1.99 10.49
CA ALA A 155 -2.26 -1.82 9.55
C ALA A 155 -1.99 -2.59 8.24
N ALA A 156 -0.77 -2.49 7.70
CA ALA A 156 -0.37 -3.22 6.49
C ALA A 156 -0.33 -4.73 6.70
N VAL A 157 0.17 -5.19 7.84
CA VAL A 157 0.18 -6.61 8.22
C VAL A 157 -1.25 -7.15 8.33
N GLY A 158 -2.12 -6.43 9.05
CA GLY A 158 -3.53 -6.80 9.18
C GLY A 158 -4.25 -6.87 7.83
N TYR A 159 -3.97 -5.92 6.93
CA TYR A 159 -4.49 -5.96 5.56
C TYR A 159 -4.01 -7.19 4.79
N ASN A 160 -2.71 -7.46 4.79
CA ASN A 160 -2.14 -8.62 4.10
C ASN A 160 -2.68 -9.94 4.65
N PHE A 161 -2.84 -10.07 5.97
CA PHE A 161 -3.46 -11.24 6.59
C PHE A 161 -4.92 -11.41 6.20
N SER A 162 -5.69 -10.33 6.04
CA SER A 162 -7.07 -10.45 5.56
C SER A 162 -7.15 -11.05 4.15
N LEU A 163 -6.20 -10.74 3.27
CA LEU A 163 -6.09 -11.36 1.95
C LEU A 163 -5.80 -12.86 2.07
N LEU A 164 -4.83 -13.26 2.92
CA LEU A 164 -4.49 -14.66 3.14
C LEU A 164 -5.65 -15.45 3.74
N LEU A 165 -6.35 -14.89 4.73
CA LEU A 165 -7.50 -15.52 5.37
C LEU A 165 -8.65 -15.74 4.40
N ASN A 166 -8.86 -14.84 3.43
CA ASN A 166 -9.87 -15.04 2.39
C ASN A 166 -9.52 -16.23 1.48
N TRP A 167 -8.23 -16.42 1.16
CA TRP A 167 -7.78 -17.60 0.42
C TRP A 167 -7.93 -18.89 1.23
N LEU A 168 -7.56 -18.86 2.51
CA LEU A 168 -7.74 -19.99 3.41
C LEU A 168 -9.22 -20.35 3.56
N ARG A 169 -10.12 -19.38 3.65
CA ARG A 169 -11.57 -19.64 3.65
C ARG A 169 -12.04 -20.37 2.39
N LEU A 170 -11.59 -19.94 1.21
CA LEU A 170 -11.93 -20.60 -0.06
C LEU A 170 -11.36 -22.01 -0.13
N LEU A 171 -10.13 -22.22 0.32
CA LEU A 171 -9.51 -23.54 0.40
C LEU A 171 -10.29 -24.45 1.36
N CYS A 172 -10.64 -23.98 2.57
CA CYS A 172 -11.43 -24.73 3.52
C CYS A 172 -12.81 -25.09 2.95
N ALA A 173 -13.50 -24.15 2.30
CA ALA A 173 -14.78 -24.41 1.65
C ALA A 173 -14.67 -25.47 0.55
N PHE A 174 -13.60 -25.41 -0.25
CA PHE A 174 -13.32 -26.41 -1.28
C PHE A 174 -13.07 -27.81 -0.69
N LEU A 175 -12.25 -27.91 0.36
CA LEU A 175 -11.98 -29.18 1.04
C LEU A 175 -13.25 -29.77 1.66
N LEU A 176 -14.06 -28.94 2.35
CA LEU A 176 -15.34 -29.38 2.91
C LEU A 176 -16.29 -29.90 1.83
N ALA A 177 -16.37 -29.24 0.67
CA ALA A 177 -17.19 -29.69 -0.45
C ALA A 177 -16.71 -31.02 -1.04
N LEU A 178 -15.38 -31.23 -1.12
CA LEU A 178 -14.79 -32.49 -1.59
C LEU A 178 -15.18 -33.66 -0.69
N PHE A 179 -15.08 -33.49 0.63
CA PHE A 179 -15.40 -34.52 1.62
C PHE A 179 -16.91 -34.70 1.86
N ALA A 180 -17.74 -33.73 1.48
CA ALA A 180 -19.20 -33.81 1.58
C ALA A 180 -19.86 -34.56 0.41
N THR A 181 -19.09 -35.12 -0.54
CA THR A 181 -19.65 -35.92 -1.63
C THR A 181 -20.23 -37.23 -1.09
N PRO A 182 -21.55 -37.47 -1.17
CA PRO A 182 -22.13 -38.72 -0.71
C PRO A 182 -21.65 -39.88 -1.59
N ALA A 183 -21.41 -41.04 -0.99
CA ALA A 183 -21.17 -42.27 -1.73
C ALA A 183 -22.31 -42.49 -2.73
N ALA A 184 -21.97 -42.86 -3.97
CA ALA A 184 -22.97 -43.15 -4.99
C ALA A 184 -23.99 -44.17 -4.44
N PRO A 185 -25.31 -43.94 -4.60
CA PRO A 185 -26.30 -44.87 -4.11
C PRO A 185 -26.03 -46.25 -4.74
N PRO A 186 -26.15 -47.35 -3.98
CA PRO A 186 -25.92 -48.68 -4.51
C PRO A 186 -26.85 -48.91 -5.71
N ILE A 187 -26.27 -49.37 -6.81
CA ILE A 187 -27.01 -49.72 -8.03
C ILE A 187 -27.99 -50.84 -7.65
N GLN A 188 -29.28 -50.50 -7.53
CA GLN A 188 -30.30 -51.53 -7.30
C GLN A 188 -30.46 -52.35 -8.60
N PRO A 189 -30.43 -53.69 -8.52
CA PRO A 189 -30.65 -54.52 -9.69
C PRO A 189 -32.06 -54.25 -10.23
N ARG A 190 -32.18 -53.99 -11.54
CA ARG A 190 -33.47 -53.92 -12.22
C ARG A 190 -34.16 -55.27 -12.06
N THR A 191 -35.25 -55.30 -11.30
CA THR A 191 -36.18 -56.43 -11.30
C THR A 191 -36.80 -56.55 -12.69
N ALA A 192 -36.67 -57.74 -13.28
CA ALA A 192 -37.20 -58.12 -14.58
C ALA A 192 -38.73 -58.24 -14.58
#